data_AF-A0A662G9C6-F1
#
_entry.id   AF-A0A662G9C6-F1
#
_cell.length_a   1.000
_cell.length_b   1.000
_cell.length_c   1.000
_cell.angle_alpha   90.00
_cell.angle_beta   90.00
_cell.angle_gamma   90.00
#
_symmetry.space_group_name_H-M   'P 1'
#
loop_
_entity.id
_entity.type
_entity.pdbx_description
1 polymer ?
#
loop_
_entity_poly.entity_id
_entity_poly.type
_entity_poly.pdbx_seq_one_letter_code
_entity_poly.pdbx_strand_id
1 'polypeptide(L)'
;VCKTICRLAEDRNIFIGVETHGGLVWNSMQCNRLLREVDSPYLKIVYDVANIYRNGGDPLKEIKNIEIENIIAVQFHDLKKINNKYTTVLLGKGIVPFKNVIEYLRKKGYEKYVVDEYERWWNPKLPDPKIGLPYELNLLKTYFKV
;
A
#
# COMPACT_ATOMS: atom_id res chain seq x y z
N VAL A 1 7.71 22.38 0.45
CA VAL A 1 7.28 21.55 1.60
C VAL A 1 7.97 20.20 1.62
N CYS A 2 7.72 19.29 0.66
CA CYS A 2 8.33 17.93 0.67
C CYS A 2 9.86 17.92 0.82
N LYS A 3 10.59 18.74 0.05
CA LYS A 3 12.06 18.85 0.15
C LYS A 3 12.53 19.27 1.55
N THR A 4 11.85 20.23 2.17
CA THR A 4 12.15 20.70 3.52
C THR A 4 11.94 19.59 4.55
N ILE A 5 10.83 18.85 4.44
CA ILE A 5 10.53 17.73 5.33
C ILE A 5 11.57 16.61 5.17
N CYS A 6 11.99 16.30 3.94
CA CYS A 6 12.98 15.26 3.70
C CYS A 6 14.36 15.60 4.28
N ARG A 7 14.78 16.86 4.29
CA ARG A 7 16.02 17.28 4.99
C ARG A 7 15.93 17.08 6.49
N LEU A 8 14.80 17.43 7.10
CA LEU A 8 14.59 17.21 8.55
C LEU A 8 14.50 15.72 8.90
N ALA A 9 14.03 14.90 7.96
CA ALA A 9 13.94 13.45 8.06
C ALA A 9 15.33 12.80 7.97
N GLU A 10 16.18 13.31 7.09
CA GLU A 10 17.60 12.94 6.97
C GLU A 10 18.36 13.15 8.28
N ASP A 11 18.24 14.32 8.91
CA ASP A 11 18.87 14.62 10.21
C ASP A 11 18.48 13.63 11.33
N ARG A 12 17.33 12.96 11.18
CA ARG A 12 16.77 12.02 12.15
C ARG A 12 16.84 10.56 11.70
N ASN A 13 17.39 10.31 10.52
CA ASN A 13 17.43 8.99 9.89
C ASN A 13 16.04 8.31 9.81
N ILE A 14 15.01 9.08 9.42
CA ILE A 14 13.64 8.58 9.23
C ILE A 14 13.20 8.73 7.78
N PHE A 15 12.42 7.78 7.26
CA PHE A 15 11.84 7.89 5.93
C PHE A 15 10.49 8.61 5.97
N ILE A 16 10.21 9.40 4.94
CA ILE A 16 8.89 9.95 4.65
C ILE A 16 8.22 9.04 3.63
N GLY A 17 7.12 8.41 4.02
CA GLY A 17 6.29 7.61 3.11
C GLY A 17 5.13 8.44 2.56
N VAL A 18 5.02 8.54 1.24
CA VAL A 18 3.84 9.11 0.57
C VAL A 18 3.01 7.98 -0.01
N GLU A 19 1.76 7.91 0.41
CA GLU A 19 0.84 6.83 0.05
C GLU A 19 0.10 7.11 -1.26
N THR A 20 -0.15 6.05 -2.04
CA THR A 20 -1.04 6.06 -3.22
C THR A 20 -2.54 6.22 -2.87
N HIS A 21 -2.85 7.12 -1.94
CA HIS A 21 -4.20 7.39 -1.42
C HIS A 21 -4.99 8.39 -2.30
N GLY A 22 -4.33 9.01 -3.28
CA GLY A 22 -4.87 10.09 -4.09
C GLY A 22 -4.48 11.48 -3.57
N GLY A 23 -5.13 12.52 -4.09
CA GLY A 23 -4.69 13.91 -3.93
C GLY A 23 -3.38 14.15 -4.68
N LEU A 24 -2.24 13.89 -4.04
CA LEU A 24 -0.90 14.10 -4.60
C LEU A 24 -0.44 12.96 -5.52
N VAL A 25 -0.67 11.70 -5.12
CA VAL A 25 -0.28 10.52 -5.91
C VAL A 25 -1.41 9.48 -5.94
N TRP A 26 -1.81 9.11 -7.16
CA TRP A 26 -2.89 8.17 -7.46
C TRP A 26 -2.38 6.88 -8.13
N ASN A 27 -1.19 6.94 -8.75
CA ASN A 27 -0.61 5.87 -9.56
C ASN A 27 0.93 5.99 -9.64
N SER A 28 1.58 5.04 -10.31
CA SER A 28 3.03 4.95 -10.44
C SER A 28 3.65 6.14 -11.16
N MET A 29 2.96 6.70 -12.16
CA MET A 29 3.44 7.86 -12.90
C MET A 29 3.62 9.07 -11.97
N GLN A 30 2.64 9.33 -11.11
CA GLN A 30 2.71 10.41 -10.15
C GLN A 30 3.70 10.13 -9.02
N CYS A 31 3.81 8.86 -8.57
CA CYS A 31 4.86 8.44 -7.63
C CYS A 31 6.26 8.75 -8.18
N ASN A 32 6.55 8.31 -9.41
CA ASN A 32 7.84 8.52 -10.05
C ASN A 32 8.14 10.00 -10.32
N ARG A 33 7.11 10.77 -10.70
CA ARG A 33 7.25 12.23 -10.80
C ARG A 33 7.62 12.82 -9.45
N LEU A 34 6.89 12.49 -8.38
CA LEU A 34 7.15 13.01 -7.04
C LEU A 34 8.57 12.67 -6.56
N LEU A 35 8.99 11.42 -6.69
CA LEU A 35 10.33 10.96 -6.32
C LEU A 35 11.41 11.76 -7.05
N ARG A 36 11.27 11.94 -8.38
CA ARG A 36 12.21 12.70 -9.19
C ARG A 36 12.23 14.20 -8.85
N GLU A 37 11.08 14.83 -8.64
CA GLU A 37 11.01 16.27 -8.37
C GLU A 37 11.55 16.62 -6.97
N VAL A 38 11.33 15.74 -5.98
CA VAL A 38 11.85 15.92 -4.62
C VAL A 38 13.33 15.55 -4.53
N ASP A 39 13.74 14.49 -5.23
CA ASP A 39 15.12 14.01 -5.35
C ASP A 39 15.81 13.85 -3.98
N SER A 40 15.24 12.98 -3.14
CA SER A 40 15.78 12.69 -1.82
C SER A 40 15.67 11.19 -1.51
N PRO A 41 16.75 10.55 -1.01
CA PRO A 41 16.69 9.14 -0.63
C PRO A 41 15.79 8.88 0.58
N TYR A 42 15.41 9.93 1.32
CA TYR A 42 14.52 9.85 2.48
C TYR A 42 13.03 9.92 2.10
N LEU A 43 12.70 10.19 0.84
CA LEU A 43 11.33 10.08 0.35
C LEU A 43 11.10 8.69 -0.24
N LYS A 44 10.03 8.03 0.20
CA LYS A 44 9.62 6.70 -0.23
C LYS A 44 8.12 6.65 -0.52
N ILE A 45 7.70 5.60 -1.20
CA ILE A 45 6.31 5.33 -1.52
C ILE A 45 5.75 4.30 -0.55
N VAL A 46 4.56 4.58 -0.02
CA VAL A 46 3.69 3.58 0.59
C VAL A 46 2.72 3.15 -0.51
N TYR A 47 2.89 1.92 -0.98
CA TYR A 47 2.12 1.42 -2.11
C TYR A 47 0.87 0.70 -1.60
N ASP A 48 -0.29 1.29 -1.80
CA ASP A 48 -1.57 0.68 -1.44
C ASP A 48 -2.19 0.01 -2.67
N VAL A 49 -2.31 -1.32 -2.58
CA VAL A 49 -2.84 -2.19 -3.65
C VAL A 49 -4.31 -1.90 -3.94
N ALA A 50 -5.12 -1.70 -2.90
CA ALA A 50 -6.54 -1.53 -3.02
C ALA A 50 -6.92 -0.12 -3.46
N ASN A 51 -6.18 0.91 -3.02
CA ASN A 51 -6.35 2.26 -3.54
C ASN A 51 -6.04 2.35 -5.03
N ILE A 52 -4.96 1.71 -5.51
CA ILE A 52 -4.66 1.65 -6.95
C ILE A 52 -5.79 0.98 -7.73
N TYR A 53 -6.28 -0.16 -7.23
CA TYR A 53 -7.39 -0.88 -7.85
C TYR A 53 -8.68 -0.04 -7.88
N ARG A 54 -9.02 0.61 -6.76
CA ARG A 54 -10.18 1.49 -6.61
C ARG A 54 -10.16 2.64 -7.62
N ASN A 55 -8.97 3.16 -7.92
CA ASN A 55 -8.74 4.23 -8.89
C ASN A 55 -8.78 3.76 -10.35
N GLY A 56 -9.05 2.47 -10.61
CA GLY A 56 -9.12 1.88 -11.95
C GLY A 56 -7.79 1.41 -12.51
N GLY A 57 -6.72 1.44 -11.70
CA GLY A 57 -5.40 0.92 -12.08
C GLY A 57 -5.31 -0.60 -11.91
N ASP A 58 -4.31 -1.20 -12.58
CA ASP A 58 -3.89 -2.58 -12.33
C ASP A 58 -2.74 -2.56 -11.30
N PRO A 59 -2.95 -3.02 -10.06
CA PRO A 59 -1.93 -2.93 -9.02
C PRO A 59 -0.62 -3.61 -9.36
N LEU A 60 -0.65 -4.72 -10.10
CA LEU A 60 0.58 -5.41 -10.49
C LEU A 60 1.36 -4.64 -11.54
N LYS A 61 0.68 -4.02 -12.52
CA LYS A 61 1.36 -3.19 -13.52
C LYS A 61 1.92 -1.93 -12.88
N GLU A 62 1.14 -1.28 -12.04
CA GLU A 62 1.51 -0.02 -11.39
C GLU A 62 2.71 -0.20 -10.45
N ILE A 63 2.71 -1.24 -9.59
CA ILE A 63 3.86 -1.47 -8.70
C ILE A 63 5.14 -1.79 -9.47
N LYS A 64 5.05 -2.50 -10.61
CA LYS A 64 6.19 -2.82 -11.48
C LYS A 64 6.84 -1.60 -12.12
N ASN A 65 6.11 -0.49 -12.22
CA ASN A 65 6.60 0.75 -12.78
C ASN A 65 7.34 1.62 -11.76
N ILE A 66 7.42 1.21 -10.49
CA ILE A 66 8.15 1.90 -9.43
C ILE A 66 9.35 1.04 -9.04
N GLU A 67 10.54 1.63 -8.96
CA GLU A 67 11.72 0.93 -8.45
C GLU A 67 11.46 0.42 -7.02
N ILE A 68 11.72 -0.86 -6.80
CA ILE A 68 11.33 -1.56 -5.56
C ILE A 68 12.03 -0.97 -4.32
N GLU A 69 13.21 -0.39 -4.52
CA GLU A 69 14.02 0.33 -3.53
C GLU A 69 13.32 1.60 -3.03
N ASN A 70 12.43 2.18 -3.84
CA ASN A 70 11.66 3.38 -3.50
C ASN A 70 10.36 3.07 -2.76
N ILE A 71 9.92 1.82 -2.70
CA ILE A 71 8.74 1.42 -1.94
C ILE A 71 9.16 1.04 -0.51
N ILE A 72 8.70 1.76 0.51
CA ILE A 72 9.04 1.47 1.92
C ILE A 72 8.04 0.54 2.59
N ALA A 73 6.77 0.63 2.19
CA ALA A 73 5.71 -0.21 2.69
C ALA A 73 4.73 -0.56 1.58
N VAL A 74 4.12 -1.74 1.66
CA VAL A 74 2.99 -2.14 0.83
C VAL A 74 1.79 -2.39 1.75
N GLN A 75 0.70 -1.69 1.49
CA GLN A 75 -0.54 -1.81 2.25
C GLN A 75 -1.52 -2.75 1.57
N PHE A 76 -2.22 -3.51 2.40
CA PHE A 76 -3.25 -4.45 2.01
C PHE A 76 -4.51 -4.17 2.80
N HIS A 77 -5.60 -3.94 2.07
CA HIS A 77 -6.97 -4.07 2.53
C HIS A 77 -7.79 -4.61 1.34
N ASP A 78 -9.02 -5.04 1.56
CA ASP A 78 -9.85 -5.60 0.49
C ASP A 78 -11.19 -4.88 0.40
N LEU A 79 -11.69 -4.82 -0.82
CA LEU A 79 -12.87 -4.04 -1.18
C LEU A 79 -13.85 -4.96 -1.89
N LYS A 80 -15.13 -4.76 -1.67
CA LYS A 80 -16.21 -5.37 -2.45
C LYS A 80 -17.09 -4.28 -3.04
N LYS A 81 -17.56 -4.48 -4.28
CA LYS A 81 -18.51 -3.57 -4.91
C LYS A 81 -19.94 -3.97 -4.54
N ILE A 82 -20.64 -3.11 -3.80
CA ILE A 82 -22.04 -3.29 -3.39
C ILE A 82 -22.82 -2.06 -3.85
N ASN A 83 -23.87 -2.24 -4.67
CA ASN A 83 -24.66 -1.14 -5.24
C ASN A 83 -23.78 -0.05 -5.88
N ASN A 84 -22.82 -0.46 -6.70
CA ASN A 84 -21.82 0.40 -7.36
C ASN A 84 -20.88 1.20 -6.44
N LYS A 85 -20.88 0.95 -5.12
CA LYS A 85 -19.94 1.56 -4.18
C LYS A 85 -18.95 0.53 -3.67
N TYR A 86 -17.69 0.92 -3.50
CA TYR A 86 -16.72 0.10 -2.80
C TYR A 86 -17.02 0.11 -1.30
N THR A 87 -16.94 -1.06 -0.69
CA THR A 87 -17.12 -1.28 0.75
C THR A 87 -15.97 -2.13 1.24
N THR A 88 -15.30 -1.72 2.31
CA THR A 88 -14.20 -2.45 2.92
C THR A 88 -14.70 -3.77 3.52
N VAL A 89 -13.94 -4.83 3.29
CA VAL A 89 -14.17 -6.19 3.79
C VAL A 89 -12.85 -6.80 4.22
N LEU A 90 -12.91 -7.93 4.94
CA LEU A 90 -11.69 -8.66 5.31
C LEU A 90 -10.92 -9.12 4.06
N LEU A 91 -9.59 -9.24 4.14
CA LEU A 91 -8.77 -9.72 3.03
C LEU A 91 -9.25 -11.09 2.55
N GLY A 92 -9.29 -11.25 1.22
CA GLY A 92 -9.74 -12.48 0.58
C GLY A 92 -11.27 -12.66 0.57
N LYS A 93 -12.03 -11.67 1.07
CA LYS A 93 -13.50 -11.61 0.95
C LYS A 93 -13.98 -10.59 -0.08
N GLY A 94 -13.08 -9.81 -0.65
CA GLY A 94 -13.37 -8.82 -1.68
C GLY A 94 -12.85 -9.22 -3.05
N ILE A 95 -12.54 -8.20 -3.85
CA ILE A 95 -12.22 -8.31 -5.28
C ILE A 95 -10.85 -7.73 -5.64
N VAL A 96 -10.09 -7.21 -4.66
CA VAL A 96 -8.78 -6.60 -4.94
C VAL A 96 -7.78 -7.70 -5.34
N PRO A 97 -7.09 -7.56 -6.50
CA PRO A 97 -6.15 -8.56 -6.96
C PRO A 97 -4.80 -8.37 -6.25
N PHE A 98 -4.70 -8.74 -4.97
CA PHE A 98 -3.45 -8.57 -4.21
C PHE A 98 -2.50 -9.76 -4.33
N LYS A 99 -2.98 -10.96 -4.67
CA LYS A 99 -2.17 -12.19 -4.67
C LYS A 99 -1.00 -12.14 -5.65
N ASN A 100 -1.23 -11.58 -6.83
CA ASN A 100 -0.20 -11.39 -7.87
C ASN A 100 0.82 -10.31 -7.47
N VAL A 101 0.42 -9.28 -6.72
CA VAL A 101 1.33 -8.30 -6.11
C VAL A 101 2.21 -8.97 -5.07
N ILE A 102 1.64 -9.78 -4.16
CA ILE A 102 2.41 -10.55 -3.17
C ILE A 102 3.43 -11.47 -3.86
N GLU A 103 3.01 -12.20 -4.90
CA GLU A 103 3.92 -13.07 -5.65
C GLU A 103 5.08 -12.27 -6.28
N TYR A 104 4.79 -11.10 -6.85
CA TYR A 104 5.81 -10.21 -7.39
C TYR A 104 6.79 -9.73 -6.32
N LEU A 105 6.30 -9.26 -5.18
CA LEU A 105 7.12 -8.80 -4.05
C LEU A 105 8.06 -9.92 -3.55
N ARG A 106 7.54 -11.14 -3.41
CA ARG A 106 8.34 -12.31 -3.04
C ARG A 106 9.43 -12.62 -4.07
N LYS A 107 9.10 -12.62 -5.36
CA LYS A 107 10.08 -12.84 -6.44
C LYS A 107 11.15 -11.76 -6.49
N LYS A 108 10.84 -10.54 -6.05
CA LYS A 108 11.78 -9.42 -5.95
C LYS A 108 12.57 -9.38 -4.65
N GLY A 109 12.35 -10.30 -3.71
CA GLY A 109 13.04 -10.29 -2.42
C GLY A 109 12.71 -9.03 -1.62
N TYR A 110 11.44 -8.59 -1.64
CA TYR A 110 11.02 -7.43 -0.86
C TYR A 110 11.04 -7.75 0.65
N GLU A 111 11.92 -7.08 1.39
CA GLU A 111 12.15 -7.33 2.83
C GLU A 111 11.71 -6.17 3.75
N LYS A 112 11.01 -5.16 3.20
CA LYS A 112 10.53 -4.00 3.97
C LYS A 112 9.11 -4.27 4.49
N TYR A 113 8.33 -3.22 4.76
CA TYR A 113 7.08 -3.36 5.51
C TYR A 113 5.91 -3.87 4.66
N VAL A 114 5.24 -4.90 5.17
CA VAL A 114 3.91 -5.34 4.70
C VAL A 114 2.92 -4.94 5.77
N VAL A 115 1.92 -4.14 5.39
CA VAL A 115 1.01 -3.49 6.33
C VAL A 115 -0.42 -3.90 6.03
N ASP A 116 -1.14 -4.35 7.05
CA ASP A 116 -2.59 -4.47 7.00
C ASP A 116 -3.21 -3.11 7.33
N GLU A 117 -4.02 -2.58 6.42
CA GLU A 117 -4.70 -1.30 6.61
C GLU A 117 -6.13 -1.54 7.14
N TYR A 118 -6.21 -1.71 8.46
CA TYR A 118 -7.44 -2.10 9.13
C TYR A 118 -8.26 -0.89 9.63
N GLU A 119 -9.06 -0.32 8.73
CA GLU A 119 -9.80 0.92 8.97
C GLU A 119 -11.15 0.73 9.70
N ARG A 120 -11.17 0.03 10.83
CA ARG A 120 -12.44 -0.30 11.54
C ARG A 120 -13.25 0.93 11.93
N TRP A 121 -12.59 2.01 12.37
CA TRP A 121 -13.28 3.23 12.79
C TRP A 121 -14.15 3.81 11.67
N TRP A 122 -13.62 3.83 10.45
CA TRP A 122 -14.29 4.33 9.25
C TRP A 122 -15.22 3.29 8.61
N ASN A 123 -14.98 2.01 8.90
CA ASN A 123 -15.72 0.87 8.37
C ASN A 123 -16.32 0.00 9.49
N PRO A 124 -17.41 0.43 10.17
CA PRO A 124 -17.93 -0.24 11.37
C PRO A 124 -18.35 -1.70 11.18
N LYS A 125 -18.58 -2.12 9.93
CA LYS A 125 -18.93 -3.50 9.54
C LYS A 125 -17.76 -4.48 9.60
N LEU A 126 -16.51 -3.98 9.61
CA LEU A 126 -15.36 -4.83 9.89
C LEU A 126 -15.50 -5.45 11.29
N PRO A 127 -14.97 -6.66 11.54
CA PRO A 127 -14.94 -7.24 12.88
C PRO A 127 -14.22 -6.36 13.92
N ASP A 128 -14.36 -6.74 15.20
CA ASP A 128 -13.48 -6.22 16.25
C ASP A 128 -12.01 -6.42 15.85
N PRO A 129 -11.12 -5.43 16.02
CA PRO A 129 -9.70 -5.59 15.69
C PRO A 129 -9.05 -6.80 16.37
N LYS A 130 -9.53 -7.20 17.57
CA LYS A 130 -9.08 -8.43 18.26
C LYS A 130 -9.40 -9.72 17.50
N ILE A 131 -10.34 -9.67 16.56
CA ILE A 131 -10.76 -10.79 15.71
C ILE A 131 -10.23 -10.60 14.28
N GLY A 132 -10.36 -9.39 13.73
CA GLY A 132 -9.97 -9.06 12.36
C GLY A 132 -8.46 -9.10 12.14
N LEU A 133 -7.68 -8.37 12.94
CA LEU A 133 -6.22 -8.27 12.72
C LEU A 133 -5.52 -9.64 12.78
N PRO A 134 -5.84 -10.57 13.71
CA PRO A 134 -5.26 -11.91 13.66
C PRO A 134 -5.63 -12.70 12.40
N TYR A 135 -6.84 -12.51 11.88
CA TYR A 135 -7.28 -13.13 10.62
C TYR A 135 -6.45 -12.60 9.44
N GLU A 136 -6.32 -11.27 9.31
CA GLU A 136 -5.58 -10.62 8.22
C GLU A 136 -4.09 -10.99 8.25
N LEU A 137 -3.49 -10.96 9.45
CA LEU A 137 -2.10 -11.36 9.64
C LEU A 137 -1.87 -12.80 9.20
N ASN A 138 -2.72 -13.74 9.61
CA ASN A 138 -2.57 -15.15 9.24
C ASN A 138 -2.72 -15.34 7.72
N LEU A 139 -3.66 -14.63 7.10
CA LEU A 139 -3.85 -14.68 5.66
C LEU A 139 -2.61 -14.15 4.90
N LEU A 140 -2.10 -12.98 5.31
CA LEU A 140 -0.90 -12.40 4.71
C LEU A 140 0.31 -13.33 4.89
N LYS A 141 0.55 -13.84 6.09
CA LYS A 141 1.61 -14.83 6.35
C LYS A 141 1.52 -16.06 5.43
N THR A 142 0.31 -16.59 5.26
CA THR A 142 0.07 -17.72 4.35
C THR A 142 0.49 -17.39 2.91
N TYR A 143 0.14 -16.21 2.39
CA TYR A 143 0.51 -15.81 1.04
C TYR A 143 2.01 -15.45 0.89
N PHE A 144 2.59 -14.83 1.92
CA PHE A 144 4.02 -14.50 1.96
C PHE A 144 4.91 -15.73 2.23
N LYS A 145 4.33 -16.83 2.73
CA LYS A 145 4.99 -18.09 3.12
C LYS A 145 5.99 -17.91 4.27
N VAL A 146 5.54 -17.25 5.34
CA VAL A 146 6.29 -16.99 6.59
C VAL A 146 5.50 -17.33 7.83
#